data_AF-A0A939ZHC2-F1
#
_entry.id   AF-A0A939ZHC2-F1
#
_cell.length_a   1.000
_cell.length_b   1.000
_cell.length_c   1.000
_cell.angle_alpha   90.00
_cell.angle_beta   90.00
_cell.angle_gamma   90.00
#
_symmetry.space_group_name_H-M   'P 1'
#
loop_
_entity.id
_entity.type
_entity.pdbx_description
1 polymer ?
#
loop_
_entity_poly.entity_id
_entity_poly.type
_entity_poly.pdbx_seq_one_letter_code
_entity_poly.pdbx_strand_id
1 'polypeptide(L)' 'MVCVNCARRVENAFISQGDMIAKADAMSKEVRLWSKRELSRQEAASIVGEAGYTLLDIK' A
#
# COMPACT_ATOMS: atom_id res chain seq x y z
N MET A 1 -6.36 -6.93 4.65
CA MET A 1 -6.38 -6.05 5.84
C MET A 1 -7.65 -6.35 6.64
N VAL A 2 -7.54 -6.57 7.96
CA VAL A 2 -8.70 -6.93 8.82
C VAL A 2 -8.90 -5.99 10.02
N CYS A 3 -7.94 -5.10 10.29
CA CYS A 3 -8.02 -4.12 11.37
C CYS A 3 -7.20 -2.87 11.03
N VAL A 4 -7.32 -1.83 11.87
CA VAL A 4 -6.58 -0.57 11.73
C VAL A 4 -5.06 -0.80 11.69
N ASN A 5 -4.55 -1.72 12.49
CA ASN A 5 -3.12 -2.05 12.48
C ASN A 5 -2.67 -2.74 11.18
N CYS A 6 -3.55 -3.51 10.52
CA CYS A 6 -3.27 -4.07 9.20
C CYS A 6 -3.15 -2.97 8.14
N ALA A 7 -4.08 -2.01 8.14
CA ALA A 7 -4.04 -0.87 7.25
C ALA A 7 -2.74 -0.07 7.46
N ARG A 8 -2.41 0.24 8.72
CA ARG A 8 -1.19 0.98 9.07
C ARG A 8 0.10 0.27 8.67
N ARG A 9 0.13 -1.07 8.69
CA ARG A 9 1.28 -1.84 8.18
C ARG A 9 1.49 -1.60 6.68
N VAL A 10 0.41 -1.60 5.90
CA VAL A 10 0.48 -1.35 4.44
C VAL A 10 0.86 0.10 4.17
N GLU A 11 0.30 1.07 4.90
CA GLU A 11 0.69 2.49 4.80
C GLU A 11 2.20 2.66 5.02
N ASN A 12 2.72 2.10 6.12
CA ASN A 12 4.13 2.18 6.46
C ASN A 12 5.02 1.53 5.41
N ALA A 13 4.58 0.43 4.78
CA ALA A 13 5.35 -0.22 3.72
C ALA A 13 5.58 0.73 2.53
N PHE A 14 4.53 1.45 2.10
CA PHE A 14 4.68 2.46 1.05
C PHE A 14 5.46 3.70 1.50
N ILE A 15 5.17 4.23 2.69
CA ILE A 15 5.85 5.44 3.21
C ILE A 15 7.35 5.18 3.40
N SER A 16 7.75 3.96 3.76
CA SER A 16 9.16 3.59 3.97
C SER A 16 10.03 3.70 2.71
N GLN A 17 9.43 3.76 1.52
CA GLN A 17 10.15 3.99 0.26
C GLN A 17 10.64 5.44 0.12
N GLY A 18 10.11 6.38 0.91
CA GLY A 18 10.62 7.76 1.04
C GLY A 18 10.10 8.76 0.01
N ASP A 19 9.46 8.31 -1.07
CA ASP A 19 8.91 9.16 -2.15
C ASP A 19 7.38 9.11 -2.25
N MET A 20 6.73 8.42 -1.31
CA MET A 20 5.29 8.12 -1.33
C MET A 20 4.58 8.51 -0.04
N ILE A 21 3.33 8.96 -0.20
CA ILE A 21 2.36 9.09 0.88
C ILE A 21 1.26 8.05 0.63
N ALA A 22 0.90 7.29 1.66
CA ALA A 22 -0.13 6.26 1.56
C ALA A 22 -1.17 6.44 2.66
N LYS A 23 -2.43 6.19 2.31
CA LYS A 23 -3.55 6.08 3.26
C LYS A 23 -4.36 4.84 2.96
N ALA A 24 -4.39 3.90 3.89
CA ALA A 24 -5.07 2.62 3.75
C ALA A 24 -6.36 2.60 4.58
N ASP A 25 -7.39 1.99 4.01
CA ASP A 25 -8.67 1.76 4.68
C ASP A 25 -8.86 0.26 4.92
N ALA A 26 -9.00 -0.14 6.18
CA ALA A 26 -9.17 -1.55 6.55
C ALA A 26 -10.56 -2.11 6.18
N MET A 27 -11.59 -1.25 6.08
CA MET A 27 -12.97 -1.62 5.75
C MET A 27 -13.13 -1.86 4.25
N SER A 28 -12.69 -0.91 3.41
CA SER A 28 -12.73 -1.07 1.95
C SER A 28 -11.60 -1.93 1.40
N LYS A 29 -10.53 -2.11 2.18
CA LYS A 29 -9.29 -2.79 1.79
C LYS A 29 -8.57 -2.09 0.62
N GLU A 30 -8.76 -0.79 0.49
CA GLU A 30 -8.13 0.04 -0.52
C GLU A 30 -7.00 0.88 0.08
N VAL A 31 -6.04 1.24 -0.77
CA VAL A 31 -4.95 2.15 -0.40
C VAL A 31 -4.93 3.28 -1.43
N ARG A 32 -5.04 4.52 -0.94
CA ARG A 32 -4.79 5.71 -1.76
C ARG A 32 -3.32 6.07 -1.65
N LEU A 33 -2.69 6.16 -2.81
CA LEU A 33 -1.26 6.43 -2.95
C LEU A 33 -1.06 7.75 -3.68
N TRP A 34 -0.18 8.58 -3.12
CA TRP A 34 0.33 9.78 -3.77
C TRP A 34 1.83 9.62 -3.91
N SER A 35 2.30 9.50 -5.14
CA SER A 35 3.70 9.35 -5.49
C SER A 35 4.13 10.48 -6.42
N LYS A 36 5.41 10.85 -6.37
CA LYS A 36 6.02 11.80 -7.33
C LYS A 36 6.32 11.15 -8.68
N ARG A 37 6.28 9.82 -8.75
CA ARG A 37 6.54 9.02 -9.95
C ARG A 37 5.40 8.05 -10.19
N GLU A 38 5.24 7.61 -11.42
CA GLU A 38 4.34 6.50 -11.73
C GLU A 38 4.82 5.24 -11.02
N LEU A 39 3.90 4.54 -10.36
CA LEU A 39 4.17 3.31 -9.65
C LEU A 39 3.63 2.15 -10.47
N SER A 40 4.51 1.23 -10.89
CA SER A 40 4.07 0.06 -11.64
C SER A 40 3.31 -0.90 -10.74
N ARG A 41 2.40 -1.69 -11.33
CA ARG A 41 1.67 -2.76 -10.62
C ARG A 41 2.63 -3.75 -9.95
N GLN A 42 3.76 -4.04 -10.58
CA GLN A 42 4.75 -4.99 -10.05
C GLN A 42 5.45 -4.45 -8.81
N GLU A 43 5.87 -3.18 -8.81
CA GLU A 43 6.46 -2.53 -7.64
C GLU A 43 5.46 -2.44 -6.48
N ALA A 44 4.22 -2.01 -6.77
CA ALA A 44 3.16 -1.97 -5.77
C ALA A 44 2.90 -3.36 -5.18
N ALA A 45 2.84 -4.40 -6.01
CA ALA A 45 2.66 -5.78 -5.54
C ALA A 45 3.83 -6.24 -4.67
N SER A 46 5.07 -5.87 -4.98
CA SER A 46 6.26 -6.21 -4.19
C SER A 46 6.19 -5.58 -2.79
N ILE A 47 5.93 -4.27 -2.71
CA ILE A 47 5.85 -3.53 -1.45
C ILE A 47 4.74 -4.09 -0.54
N VAL A 48 3.57 -4.37 -1.13
CA VAL A 48 2.43 -4.95 -0.40
C VAL A 48 2.72 -6.40 0.02
N GLY A 49 3.46 -7.14 -0.81
CA GLY A 49 3.94 -8.49 -0.53
C GLY A 49 4.88 -8.56 0.67
N GLU A 50 5.83 -7.63 0.77
CA GLU A 50 6.75 -7.50 1.92
C GLU A 50 5.98 -7.22 3.22
N ALA A 51 4.84 -6.52 3.14
CA ALA A 51 3.95 -6.29 4.27
C ALA A 51 3.08 -7.52 4.66
N GLY A 52 3.15 -8.61 3.88
CA GLY A 52 2.39 -9.84 4.09
C GLY A 52 0.98 -9.81 3.48
N TYR A 53 0.77 -9.04 2.42
CA TYR A 53 -0.52 -8.91 1.74
C TYR A 53 -0.41 -9.18 0.24
N THR A 54 -1.55 -9.46 -0.39
CA THR A 54 -1.64 -9.64 -1.84
C THR A 54 -2.34 -8.44 -2.45
N LEU A 55 -1.68 -7.77 -3.39
CA LEU A 55 -2.30 -6.74 -4.20
C LEU A 55 -3.27 -7.39 -5.20
N LEU A 56 -4.53 -6.98 -5.19
CA LEU A 56 -5.53 -7.48 -6.14
C LEU A 56 -5.49 -6.67 -7.45
N ASP A 57 -5.56 -5.35 -7.32
CA ASP A 57 -5.69 -4.43 -8.44
C ASP A 57 -5.05 -3.07 -8.13
N ILE A 58 -4.71 -2.31 -9.18
CA ILE A 58 -4.26 -0.92 -9.09
C ILE A 58 -5.03 -0.09 -10.13
N LYS A 59 -5.58 1.04 -9.71
CA LYS A 59 -6.44 1.91 -10.52
C LYS A 59 -5.93 3.34 -10.50
#